data_AF-A0A969X906-F1
#
_entry.id   AF-A0A969X906-F1
#
_cell.length_a   1.000
_cell.length_b   1.000
_cell.length_c   1.000
_cell.angle_alpha   90.00
_cell.angle_beta   90.00
_cell.angle_gamma   90.00
#
_symmetry.space_group_name_H-M   'P 1'
#
loop_
_entity.id
_entity.type
_entity.pdbx_description
1 polymer ?
#
loop_
_entity_poly.entity_id
_entity_poly.type
_entity_poly.pdbx_seq_one_letter_code
_entity_poly.pdbx_strand_id
1 'polypeptide(L)'
;PVYPMTITAQLPTVVLAVEREALFRLLSEKPDFLRIYLSSISGRTQILGYKIKNYTNKTIRQCIQSYLDYESKRQNSKQVRLNISKKELAEKFGIQRTSLSRELNKMRQDGLIEFDKDSITIN
;
A
#
# COMPACT_ATOMS: atom_id res chain seq x y z
N PRO A 1 16.08 24.88 -2.72
CA PRO A 1 15.76 23.45 -2.44
C PRO A 1 14.53 22.99 -3.23
N VAL A 2 14.66 21.90 -3.98
CA VAL A 2 13.53 21.27 -4.67
C VAL A 2 12.95 20.19 -3.76
N TYR A 3 11.69 20.31 -3.38
CA TYR A 3 10.98 19.31 -2.59
C TYR A 3 10.17 18.43 -3.55
N PRO A 4 10.50 17.13 -3.71
CA PRO A 4 9.86 16.27 -4.70
C PRO A 4 8.43 15.86 -4.32
N MET A 5 7.99 16.15 -3.09
CA MET A 5 6.66 15.79 -2.58
C MET A 5 6.14 16.85 -1.60
N THR A 6 4.82 16.95 -1.54
CA THR A 6 4.09 17.75 -0.54
C THR A 6 3.60 16.83 0.58
N ILE A 7 3.75 17.27 1.83
CA ILE A 7 3.23 16.56 3.01
C ILE A 7 2.13 17.43 3.63
N THR A 8 0.97 16.83 3.92
CA THR A 8 -0.19 17.52 4.50
C THR A 8 -0.56 16.86 5.83
N ALA A 9 -0.79 17.67 6.87
CA ALA A 9 -1.31 17.19 8.14
C ALA A 9 -2.82 16.94 8.04
N GLN A 10 -3.31 15.79 8.52
CA GLN A 10 -4.75 15.46 8.53
C GLN A 10 -5.47 15.91 9.80
N LEU A 11 -4.72 16.28 10.85
CA LEU A 11 -5.21 16.70 12.15
C LEU A 11 -4.29 17.82 12.69
N PRO A 12 -4.71 18.61 13.71
CA PRO A 12 -3.83 19.55 14.39
C PRO A 12 -2.53 18.86 14.82
N THR A 13 -1.38 19.32 14.31
CA THR A 13 -0.09 18.63 14.42
C THR A 13 1.02 19.62 14.76
N VAL A 14 1.92 19.23 15.67
CA VAL A 14 3.14 19.98 15.96
C VAL A 14 4.28 19.40 15.12
N VAL A 15 4.98 20.27 14.39
CA VAL A 15 6.12 19.88 13.55
C VAL A 15 7.41 20.39 14.16
N LEU A 16 8.36 19.48 14.39
CA LEU A 16 9.73 19.84 14.77
C LEU A 16 10.57 20.07 13.50
N ALA A 17 11.02 21.30 13.29
CA ALA A 17 11.97 21.63 12.25
C ALA A 17 13.40 21.54 12.81
N VAL A 18 14.27 20.82 12.10
CA VAL A 18 15.68 20.67 12.47
C VAL A 18 16.53 21.15 11.29
N GLU A 19 17.48 22.05 11.56
CA GLU A 19 18.43 22.51 10.56
C GLU A 19 19.33 21.36 10.07
N ARG A 20 19.69 21.37 8.79
CA ARG A 20 20.47 20.29 8.17
C ARG A 20 21.82 20.11 8.87
N GLU A 21 22.47 21.21 9.23
CA GLU A 21 23.78 21.26 9.86
C GLU A 21 23.70 20.74 11.31
N ALA A 22 22.63 21.10 12.02
CA ALA A 22 22.36 20.56 13.36
C ALA A 22 22.09 19.04 13.31
N LEU A 23 21.33 18.57 12.33
CA LEU A 23 21.09 17.15 12.11
C LEU A 23 22.39 16.41 11.76
N PHE A 24 23.23 16.99 10.91
CA PHE A 24 24.51 16.40 10.52
C PHE A 24 25.46 16.24 11.72
N ARG A 25 25.57 17.28 12.57
CA ARG A 25 26.32 17.19 13.83
C ARG A 25 25.78 16.09 14.73
N LEU A 26 24.45 16.04 14.92
CA LEU A 26 23.81 15.02 15.77
C LEU A 26 24.09 13.60 15.27
N LEU A 27 24.02 13.37 13.96
CA LEU A 27 24.36 12.07 13.35
C LEU A 27 25.84 11.72 13.49
N SER A 28 26.73 12.71 13.46
CA SER A 28 28.18 12.50 13.52
C SER A 28 28.68 12.28 14.95
N GLU A 29 28.09 12.98 15.92
CA GLU A 29 28.54 12.97 17.32
C GLU A 29 27.82 11.92 18.18
N LYS A 30 26.66 11.40 17.73
CA LYS A 30 25.86 10.43 18.48
C LYS A 30 25.64 9.14 17.66
N PRO A 31 26.52 8.14 17.80
CA PRO A 31 26.40 6.86 17.09
C PRO A 31 25.06 6.13 17.31
N ASP A 32 24.47 6.22 18.51
CA ASP A 32 23.16 5.63 18.80
C ASP A 32 22.04 6.31 17.99
N PHE A 33 22.07 7.63 17.89
CA PHE A 33 21.13 8.39 17.07
C PHE A 33 21.30 8.05 15.59
N LEU A 34 22.55 7.94 15.11
CA LEU A 34 22.85 7.48 13.76
C LEU A 34 22.30 6.09 13.49
N ARG A 35 22.45 5.14 14.43
CA ARG A 35 21.92 3.78 14.29
C ARG A 35 20.39 3.78 14.19
N ILE A 36 19.70 4.56 15.03
CA ILE A 36 18.24 4.72 14.98
C ILE A 36 17.82 5.37 13.66
N TYR A 37 18.52 6.41 13.21
CA TYR A 37 18.26 7.10 11.97
C TYR A 37 18.42 6.18 10.75
N LEU A 38 19.53 5.43 10.68
CA LEU A 38 19.78 4.44 9.64
C LEU A 38 18.74 3.32 9.68
N SER A 39 18.34 2.83 10.85
CA SER A 39 17.28 1.83 10.99
C SER A 39 15.91 2.37 10.56
N SER A 40 15.59 3.62 10.89
CA SER A 40 14.35 4.29 10.49
C SER A 40 14.27 4.50 8.97
N ILE A 41 15.39 4.81 8.33
CA ILE A 41 15.46 4.95 6.87
C ILE A 41 15.48 3.57 6.20
N SER A 42 16.21 2.59 6.74
CA SER A 42 16.30 1.25 6.18
C SER A 42 14.98 0.49 6.30
N GLY A 43 14.24 0.64 7.40
CA GLY A 43 12.88 0.14 7.52
C GLY A 43 11.96 0.74 6.45
N ARG A 44 12.14 2.02 6.13
CA ARG A 44 11.40 2.70 5.05
C ARG A 44 11.83 2.24 3.66
N THR A 45 13.11 1.98 3.40
CA THR A 45 13.57 1.46 2.10
C THR A 45 13.24 -0.01 1.89
N GLN A 46 13.16 -0.83 2.96
CA GLN A 46 12.66 -2.20 2.88
C GLN A 46 11.14 -2.24 2.68
N ILE A 47 10.35 -1.38 3.33
CA ILE A 47 8.91 -1.29 3.08
C ILE A 47 8.62 -0.74 1.68
N LEU A 48 9.40 0.26 1.22
CA LEU A 48 9.28 0.79 -0.13
C LEU A 48 9.75 -0.23 -1.17
N GLY A 49 10.85 -0.93 -0.91
CA GLY A 49 11.37 -2.02 -1.74
C GLY A 49 10.44 -3.24 -1.74
N TYR A 50 9.78 -3.56 -0.63
CA TYR A 50 8.77 -4.61 -0.53
C TYR A 50 7.46 -4.18 -1.22
N LYS A 51 7.05 -2.91 -1.11
CA LYS A 51 5.91 -2.37 -1.88
C LYS A 51 6.23 -2.37 -3.37
N ILE A 52 7.39 -1.89 -3.80
CA ILE A 52 7.84 -1.94 -5.19
C ILE A 52 7.90 -3.40 -5.63
N LYS A 53 8.62 -4.30 -4.95
CA LYS A 53 8.76 -5.71 -5.36
C LYS A 53 7.43 -6.48 -5.36
N ASN A 54 6.50 -6.16 -4.47
CA ASN A 54 5.16 -6.76 -4.47
C ASN A 54 4.19 -6.16 -5.49
N TYR A 55 4.37 -4.91 -5.92
CA TYR A 55 3.53 -4.28 -6.94
C TYR A 55 4.11 -4.39 -8.36
N THR A 56 5.43 -4.52 -8.52
CA THR A 56 6.09 -4.48 -9.83
C THR A 56 6.05 -5.82 -10.56
N ASN A 57 5.97 -6.95 -9.83
CA ASN A 57 5.92 -8.29 -10.41
C ASN A 57 4.58 -9.02 -10.21
N LYS A 58 3.56 -8.36 -9.64
CA LYS A 58 2.23 -8.95 -9.51
C LYS A 58 1.32 -8.50 -10.64
N THR A 59 0.73 -9.44 -11.35
CA THR A 59 -0.36 -9.14 -12.28
C THR A 59 -1.57 -8.62 -11.49
N ILE A 60 -2.47 -7.91 -12.17
CA ILE A 60 -3.73 -7.43 -11.56
C ILE A 60 -4.47 -8.60 -10.89
N ARG A 61 -4.46 -9.77 -11.53
CA ARG A 61 -5.02 -11.02 -11.00
C ARG A 61 -4.40 -11.41 -9.66
N GLN A 62 -3.08 -11.38 -9.54
CA GLN A 62 -2.39 -11.74 -8.30
C GLN A 62 -2.65 -10.73 -7.17
N CYS A 63 -2.81 -9.44 -7.50
CA CYS A 63 -3.24 -8.42 -6.53
C CYS A 63 -4.66 -8.70 -6.01
N ILE A 64 -5.60 -9.01 -6.91
CA ILE A 64 -6.98 -9.38 -6.56
C ILE A 64 -6.98 -10.65 -5.69
N GLN A 65 -6.29 -11.71 -6.10
CA GLN A 65 -6.21 -12.97 -5.35
C GLN A 65 -5.60 -12.77 -3.96
N SER A 66 -4.50 -12.02 -3.85
CA SER A 66 -3.87 -11.72 -2.55
C SER A 66 -4.83 -10.98 -1.61
N TYR A 67 -5.61 -10.05 -2.15
CA TYR A 67 -6.61 -9.30 -1.39
C TYR A 67 -7.77 -10.19 -0.95
N LEU A 68 -8.31 -11.00 -1.85
CA LEU A 68 -9.43 -11.90 -1.57
C LEU A 68 -9.05 -12.98 -0.55
N ASP A 69 -7.85 -13.57 -0.64
CA ASP A 69 -7.36 -14.54 0.34
C ASP A 69 -7.25 -13.93 1.75
N TYR A 70 -6.68 -12.72 1.83
CA TYR A 70 -6.57 -11.98 3.08
C TYR A 70 -7.93 -11.66 3.69
N GLU A 71 -8.85 -11.09 2.90
CA GLU A 71 -10.19 -10.73 3.40
C GLU A 71 -11.04 -11.95 3.71
N SER A 72 -10.96 -13.03 2.92
CA SER A 72 -11.66 -14.29 3.18
C SER A 72 -11.25 -14.90 4.52
N LYS A 73 -9.94 -14.92 4.82
CA LYS A 73 -9.42 -15.38 6.12
C LYS A 73 -9.87 -14.49 7.28
N ARG A 74 -9.94 -13.17 7.07
CA ARG A 74 -10.38 -12.22 8.11
C ARG A 74 -11.88 -12.28 8.38
N GLN A 75 -12.68 -12.47 7.33
CA GLN A 75 -14.13 -12.55 7.42
C GLN A 75 -14.61 -13.98 7.67
N ASN A 76 -13.69 -14.96 7.64
CA ASN A 76 -13.94 -16.39 7.72
C ASN A 76 -15.04 -16.85 6.74
N SER A 77 -15.00 -16.33 5.51
CA SER A 77 -16.06 -16.46 4.51
C SER A 77 -15.49 -16.42 3.10
N LYS A 78 -15.97 -17.31 2.22
CA LYS A 78 -15.67 -17.27 0.78
C LYS A 78 -16.30 -16.07 0.06
N GLN A 79 -17.34 -15.47 0.64
CA GLN A 79 -17.92 -14.21 0.20
C GLN A 79 -17.27 -13.07 0.97
N VAL A 80 -16.43 -12.31 0.27
CA VAL A 80 -15.74 -11.11 0.78
C VAL A 80 -16.64 -9.90 0.58
N ARG A 81 -17.03 -9.24 1.67
CA ARG A 81 -17.70 -7.93 1.62
C ARG A 81 -16.67 -6.83 1.41
N LEU A 82 -16.94 -5.95 0.45
CA LEU A 82 -16.11 -4.80 0.14
C LEU A 82 -16.58 -3.59 0.95
N ASN A 83 -15.82 -3.19 1.97
CA ASN A 83 -16.08 -1.97 2.74
C ASN A 83 -15.57 -0.69 2.04
N ILE A 84 -15.04 -0.83 0.83
CA ILE A 84 -14.48 0.26 0.01
C ILE A 84 -14.99 0.15 -1.42
N SER A 85 -15.09 1.29 -2.10
CA SER A 85 -15.50 1.32 -3.50
C SER A 85 -14.46 0.66 -4.41
N LYS A 86 -14.89 0.22 -5.61
CA LYS A 86 -13.98 -0.29 -6.65
C LYS A 86 -12.92 0.73 -7.09
N LYS A 87 -13.18 2.02 -6.90
CA LYS A 87 -12.20 3.09 -7.19
C LYS A 87 -11.09 3.08 -6.13
N GLU A 88 -11.47 3.09 -4.86
CA GLU A 88 -10.51 3.01 -3.74
C GLU A 88 -9.74 1.69 -3.74
N LEU A 89 -10.38 0.58 -4.13
CA LEU A 89 -9.71 -0.70 -4.31
C LEU A 89 -8.65 -0.65 -5.42
N ALA A 90 -8.94 0.03 -6.54
CA ALA A 90 -7.98 0.22 -7.62
C ALA A 90 -6.80 1.11 -7.19
N GLU A 91 -7.07 2.20 -6.46
CA GLU A 91 -6.04 3.07 -5.87
C GLU A 91 -5.16 2.30 -4.87
N LYS A 92 -5.77 1.45 -4.03
CA LYS A 92 -5.05 0.57 -3.10
C LYS A 92 -4.10 -0.37 -3.83
N PHE A 93 -4.49 -0.88 -5.00
CA PHE A 93 -3.66 -1.73 -5.84
C PHE A 93 -2.67 -0.96 -6.73
N GLY A 94 -2.73 0.37 -6.75
CA GLY A 94 -1.90 1.20 -7.62
C GLY A 94 -2.23 1.05 -9.11
N ILE A 95 -3.47 0.68 -9.46
CA ILE A 95 -3.92 0.45 -10.85
C ILE A 95 -5.09 1.35 -11.22
N GLN A 96 -5.34 1.49 -12.52
CA GLN A 96 -6.53 2.18 -13.01
C GLN A 96 -7.80 1.38 -12.72
N ARG A 97 -8.88 2.07 -12.35
CA ARG A 97 -10.21 1.47 -12.12
C ARG A 97 -10.70 0.64 -13.32
N THR A 98 -10.44 1.10 -14.54
CA THR A 98 -10.78 0.40 -15.79
C THR A 98 -10.05 -0.94 -15.90
N SER A 99 -8.76 -0.99 -15.55
CA SER A 99 -7.97 -2.22 -15.54
C SER A 99 -8.44 -3.21 -14.48
N LEU A 100 -8.77 -2.74 -13.28
CA LEU A 100 -9.40 -3.57 -12.23
C LEU A 100 -10.71 -4.18 -12.74
N SER A 101 -11.58 -3.36 -13.34
CA SER A 101 -12.88 -3.82 -13.85
C SER A 101 -12.73 -4.87 -14.95
N ARG A 102 -11.75 -4.69 -15.86
CA ARG A 102 -11.46 -5.66 -16.93
C ARG A 102 -10.98 -6.99 -16.35
N GLU A 103 -10.07 -6.96 -15.38
CA GLU A 103 -9.56 -8.20 -14.79
C GLU A 103 -10.62 -8.93 -13.96
N LEU A 104 -11.45 -8.22 -13.19
CA LEU A 104 -12.56 -8.84 -12.46
C LEU A 104 -13.56 -9.52 -13.42
N ASN A 105 -13.89 -8.88 -14.55
CA ASN A 105 -14.72 -9.49 -15.59
C ASN A 105 -14.08 -10.75 -16.17
N LYS A 106 -12.77 -10.70 -16.44
CA LYS A 106 -12.02 -11.85 -16.95
C LYS A 106 -12.01 -13.00 -15.95
N MET A 107 -11.75 -12.73 -14.67
CA MET A 107 -11.75 -13.75 -13.61
C MET A 107 -13.14 -14.38 -13.42
N ARG A 108 -14.22 -13.61 -13.65
CA ARG A 108 -15.59 -14.14 -13.68
C ARG A 108 -15.86 -15.01 -14.90
N GLN A 109 -15.40 -14.61 -16.08
CA GLN A 109 -15.48 -15.45 -17.29
C GLN A 109 -14.68 -16.74 -17.15
N ASP A 110 -13.54 -16.69 -16.44
CA ASP A 110 -12.72 -17.85 -16.10
C ASP A 110 -13.35 -18.74 -15.01
N GLY A 111 -14.51 -18.36 -14.45
CA GLY A 111 -15.23 -19.11 -13.41
C GLY A 111 -14.58 -19.06 -12.01
N LEU A 112 -13.61 -18.17 -11.79
CA LEU A 112 -12.84 -18.10 -10.54
C LEU A 112 -13.56 -17.32 -9.43
N ILE A 113 -14.34 -16.31 -9.81
CA ILE A 113 -15.04 -15.43 -8.88
C ILE A 113 -16.41 -15.05 -9.42
N GLU A 114 -17.33 -14.74 -8.50
CA GLU A 114 -18.51 -13.93 -8.77
C GLU A 114 -18.38 -12.60 -8.06
N PHE A 115 -18.91 -11.51 -8.63
CA PHE A 115 -18.84 -10.22 -7.95
C PHE A 115 -20.02 -9.30 -8.25
N ASP A 116 -20.39 -8.55 -7.22
CA ASP A 116 -21.45 -7.55 -7.23
C ASP A 116 -20.87 -6.15 -7.00
N LYS A 117 -21.74 -5.21 -6.64
CA LYS A 117 -21.33 -3.85 -6.26
C LYS A 117 -20.51 -3.88 -4.96
N ASP A 118 -20.96 -4.66 -3.98
CA ASP A 118 -20.51 -4.59 -2.59
C ASP A 118 -19.85 -5.89 -2.09
N SER A 119 -19.75 -6.94 -2.92
CA SER A 119 -19.15 -8.23 -2.55
C SER A 119 -18.45 -8.93 -3.71
N ILE A 120 -17.48 -9.78 -3.37
CA ILE A 120 -16.80 -10.72 -4.28
C ILE A 120 -16.83 -12.11 -3.64
N THR A 121 -17.33 -13.12 -4.35
CA THR A 121 -17.38 -14.51 -3.93
C THR A 121 -16.29 -15.30 -4.66
N ILE A 122 -15.54 -16.09 -3.92
CA ILE A 122 -14.52 -17.01 -4.46
C ILE A 122 -15.16 -18.39 -4.66
N ASN A 123 -15.06 -18.95 -5.87
CA ASN A 123 -15.58 -20.28 -6.19
C ASN A 123 -14.65 -21.39 -5.64
#